data_AF-A0A3A8JPS0-F1
#
_entry.id   AF-A0A3A8JPS0-F1
#
_cell.length_a   1.000
_cell.length_b   1.000
_cell.length_c   1.000
_cell.angle_alpha   90.00
_cell.angle_beta   90.00
_cell.angle_gamma   90.00
#
_symmetry.space_group_name_H-M   'P 1'
#
loop_
_entity.id
_entity.type
_entity.pdbx_description
1 polymer ?
#
loop_
_entity_poly.entity_id
_entity_poly.type
_entity_poly.pdbx_seq_one_letter_code
_entity_poly.pdbx_strand_id
1 'polypeptide(L)'
;MVIFGSRLFGKVDAIPGLGYVATKFGHINFVPLIPLEGWLVVAEEGNGWRGQAIGMSGKSVLVAWARFVFIVAGLISLVVGFVAFGDHEQTDAIVPGVIALACIGGLVASYTWKWVTHASPERALEIAREVGMSEEGLEQLRRMYSGPVAATTVAAPAQPWTPPES
;
A
#
# COMPACT_ATOMS: atom_id res chain seq x y z
N MET A 1 -14.11 -19.70 20.00
CA MET A 1 -12.64 -19.88 20.01
C MET A 1 -12.01 -18.52 19.74
N VAL A 2 -11.07 -18.07 20.57
CA VAL A 2 -10.37 -16.78 20.35
C VAL A 2 -9.02 -17.09 19.71
N ILE A 3 -8.72 -16.45 18.58
CA ILE A 3 -7.46 -16.66 17.85
C ILE A 3 -6.50 -15.53 18.19
N PHE A 4 -5.46 -15.86 18.95
CA PHE A 4 -4.34 -14.96 19.24
C PHE A 4 -3.15 -15.31 18.35
N GLY A 5 -2.46 -14.30 17.85
CA GLY A 5 -1.26 -14.52 17.04
C GLY A 5 -0.66 -13.23 16.54
N SER A 6 0.26 -13.37 15.59
CA SER A 6 0.85 -12.24 14.88
C SER A 6 0.74 -12.46 13.38
N ARG A 7 0.39 -11.41 12.64
CA ARG A 7 0.28 -11.45 11.18
C ARG A 7 0.76 -10.14 10.59
N LEU A 8 1.18 -10.17 9.32
CA LEU A 8 1.52 -8.99 8.57
C LEU A 8 0.26 -8.24 8.13
N PHE A 9 0.23 -6.94 8.39
CA PHE A 9 -0.81 -6.01 7.94
C PHE A 9 -0.17 -4.80 7.28
N GLY A 10 -1.00 -3.99 6.60
CA GLY A 10 -0.57 -2.70 6.08
C GLY A 10 0.46 -2.82 4.96
N LYS A 11 0.28 -3.76 4.04
CA LYS A 11 1.12 -3.90 2.84
C LYS A 11 1.18 -2.58 2.07
N VAL A 12 2.38 -2.04 1.97
CA VAL A 12 2.75 -0.77 1.32
C VAL A 12 4.11 -0.92 0.65
N ASP A 13 4.53 0.12 -0.08
CA ASP A 13 5.90 0.26 -0.59
C ASP A 13 6.42 -0.99 -1.30
N ALA A 14 5.62 -1.53 -2.24
CA ALA A 14 6.05 -2.60 -3.13
C ALA A 14 7.20 -2.10 -4.01
N ILE A 15 8.29 -2.86 -4.00
CA ILE A 15 9.50 -2.63 -4.76
C ILE A 15 9.59 -3.76 -5.80
N PRO A 16 9.48 -3.43 -7.10
CA PRO A 16 9.55 -4.44 -8.16
C PRO A 16 10.81 -5.30 -8.05
N GLY A 17 10.63 -6.62 -8.08
CA GLY A 17 11.73 -7.59 -8.00
C GLY A 17 12.34 -7.79 -6.60
N LEU A 18 11.95 -7.01 -5.59
CA LEU A 18 12.48 -7.14 -4.23
C LEU A 18 11.44 -7.61 -3.22
N GLY A 19 10.22 -7.05 -3.25
CA GLY A 19 9.19 -7.41 -2.28
C GLY A 19 8.28 -6.24 -1.92
N TYR A 20 7.71 -6.27 -0.72
CA TYR A 20 6.87 -5.19 -0.20
C TYR A 20 7.10 -5.01 1.30
N VAL A 21 6.77 -3.82 1.80
CA VAL A 21 6.83 -3.54 3.24
C VAL A 21 5.49 -3.86 3.89
N ALA A 22 5.53 -4.57 5.01
CA ALA A 22 4.38 -4.77 5.88
C ALA A 22 4.81 -4.75 7.34
N THR A 23 3.86 -4.42 8.22
CA THR A 23 4.11 -4.42 9.66
C THR A 23 3.48 -5.66 10.27
N LYS A 24 4.24 -6.38 11.07
CA LYS A 24 3.76 -7.48 11.90
C LYS A 24 3.00 -6.90 13.08
N PHE A 25 1.73 -7.23 13.21
CA PHE A 25 0.91 -6.86 14.37
C PHE A 25 0.59 -8.09 15.19
N GLY A 26 0.57 -7.91 16.51
CA GLY A 26 -0.18 -8.79 17.40
C GLY A 26 -1.68 -8.58 17.18
N HIS A 27 -2.44 -9.67 17.05
CA HIS A 27 -3.87 -9.60 16.76
C HIS A 27 -4.70 -10.53 17.64
N ILE A 28 -5.97 -10.14 17.81
CA ILE A 28 -7.03 -10.98 18.38
C ILE A 28 -8.11 -11.10 17.32
N ASN A 29 -8.46 -12.32 16.90
CA ASN A 29 -9.45 -12.56 15.84
C ASN A 29 -9.18 -11.72 14.57
N PHE A 30 -7.91 -11.62 14.18
CA PHE A 30 -7.43 -10.83 13.04
C PHE A 30 -7.57 -9.29 13.16
N VAL A 31 -7.97 -8.78 14.33
CA VAL A 31 -7.94 -7.34 14.63
C VAL A 31 -6.51 -6.93 14.97
N PRO A 32 -5.85 -6.05 14.18
CA PRO A 32 -4.51 -5.58 14.49
C PRO A 32 -4.56 -4.69 15.74
N LEU A 33 -3.80 -5.03 16.78
CA LEU A 33 -3.81 -4.28 18.05
C LEU A 33 -2.53 -3.50 18.26
N ILE A 34 -1.39 -4.18 18.26
CA ILE A 34 -0.10 -3.57 18.61
C ILE A 34 0.88 -3.89 17.48
N PRO A 35 1.48 -2.87 16.84
CA PRO A 35 2.54 -3.10 15.88
C PRO A 35 3.78 -3.62 16.62
N LEU A 36 4.36 -4.69 16.11
CA LEU A 36 5.50 -5.38 16.73
C LEU A 36 6.79 -5.07 15.96
N GLU A 37 6.77 -5.20 14.63
CA GLU A 37 7.99 -5.14 13.82
C GLU A 37 7.68 -4.83 12.35
N GLY A 38 8.57 -4.11 11.65
CA GLY A 38 8.50 -3.91 10.20
C GLY A 38 9.19 -5.04 9.45
N TRP A 39 8.66 -5.44 8.29
CA TRP A 39 9.19 -6.51 7.47
C TRP A 39 9.23 -6.11 6.00
N LEU A 40 10.37 -6.36 5.34
CA LEU A 40 10.45 -6.45 3.88
C LEU A 40 10.16 -7.90 3.49
N VAL A 41 8.99 -8.14 2.93
CA VAL A 41 8.50 -9.47 2.57
C VAL A 41 8.83 -9.75 1.12
N VAL A 42 9.59 -10.83 0.91
CA VAL A 42 10.06 -11.26 -0.41
C VAL A 42 9.17 -12.37 -0.97
N ALA A 43 8.65 -13.23 -0.11
CA ALA A 43 7.72 -14.30 -0.48
C ALA A 43 6.73 -14.62 0.65
N GLU A 44 5.54 -15.08 0.29
CA GLU A 44 4.56 -15.65 1.22
C GLU A 44 4.54 -17.17 1.00
N GLU A 45 4.74 -17.95 2.06
CA GLU A 45 4.84 -19.42 2.01
C GLU A 45 3.74 -20.02 2.89
N GLY A 46 2.60 -20.37 2.29
CA GLY A 46 1.44 -20.93 3.00
C GLY A 46 0.91 -19.96 4.06
N ASN A 47 1.07 -20.32 5.34
CA ASN A 47 0.68 -19.46 6.49
C ASN A 47 1.84 -18.61 7.04
N GLY A 48 3.04 -18.72 6.45
CA GLY A 48 4.23 -17.96 6.84
C GLY A 48 4.64 -16.95 5.77
N TRP A 49 5.71 -16.22 6.07
CA TRP A 49 6.35 -15.30 5.13
C TRP A 49 7.85 -15.42 5.23
N ARG A 50 8.53 -15.09 4.13
CA ARG A 50 9.98 -14.98 4.06
C ARG A 50 10.34 -13.53 3.76
N GLY A 51 11.25 -13.00 4.54
CA GLY A 51 11.64 -11.61 4.46
C GLY A 51 12.71 -11.26 5.47
N GLN A 52 13.01 -9.97 5.55
CA GLN A 52 13.96 -9.41 6.51
C GLN A 52 13.26 -8.37 7.37
N ALA A 53 13.56 -8.38 8.67
CA ALA A 53 13.11 -7.35 9.58
C ALA A 53 13.74 -6.01 9.20
N ILE A 54 12.92 -4.96 9.19
CA ILE A 54 13.30 -3.58 8.94
C ILE A 54 12.67 -2.69 10.00
N GLY A 55 13.14 -1.44 10.08
CA GLY A 55 12.53 -0.39 10.87
C GLY A 55 11.04 -0.28 10.60
N MET A 56 10.27 -0.04 11.66
CA MET A 56 8.82 0.05 11.56
C MET A 56 8.41 1.21 10.64
N SER A 57 7.66 0.90 9.58
CA SER A 57 7.14 1.90 8.66
C SER A 57 5.83 2.48 9.19
N GLY A 58 5.85 3.75 9.61
CA GLY A 58 4.65 4.47 10.05
C GLY A 58 3.54 4.47 8.98
N LYS A 59 3.91 4.53 7.69
CA LYS A 59 2.98 4.41 6.57
C LYS A 59 2.27 3.06 6.57
N SER A 60 3.00 1.96 6.76
CA SER A 60 2.44 0.61 6.84
C SER A 60 1.45 0.48 8.01
N VAL A 61 1.82 1.00 9.18
CA VAL A 61 0.95 1.03 10.37
C VAL A 61 -0.35 1.79 10.08
N LEU A 62 -0.25 3.03 9.58
CA LEU A 62 -1.43 3.85 9.27
C LEU A 62 -2.35 3.18 8.25
N VAL A 63 -1.80 2.55 7.21
CA VAL A 63 -2.58 1.84 6.20
C VAL A 63 -3.26 0.60 6.80
N ALA A 64 -2.61 -0.13 7.71
CA ALA A 64 -3.24 -1.25 8.41
C ALA A 64 -4.48 -0.78 9.20
N TRP A 65 -4.34 0.28 9.98
CA TRP A 65 -5.44 0.84 10.77
C TRP A 65 -6.53 1.46 9.92
N ALA A 66 -6.20 2.20 8.86
CA ALA A 66 -7.17 2.78 7.94
C ALA A 66 -8.03 1.69 7.27
N ARG A 67 -7.39 0.62 6.77
CA ARG A 67 -8.12 -0.53 6.21
C ARG A 67 -9.01 -1.20 7.24
N PHE A 68 -8.54 -1.36 8.48
CA PHE A 68 -9.35 -1.90 9.56
C PHE A 68 -10.59 -1.03 9.85
N VAL A 69 -10.43 0.29 9.92
CA VAL A 69 -11.54 1.23 10.11
C VAL A 69 -12.54 1.14 8.96
N PHE A 70 -12.10 1.09 7.70
CA PHE A 70 -13.02 0.91 6.57
C PHE A 70 -13.82 -0.39 6.67
N ILE A 71 -13.20 -1.49 7.10
CA ILE A 71 -13.90 -2.77 7.28
C ILE A 71 -14.94 -2.66 8.40
N VAL A 72 -14.55 -2.16 9.58
CA VAL A 72 -15.45 -2.08 10.74
C VAL A 72 -16.59 -1.10 10.49
N ALA A 73 -16.29 0.12 10.04
CA ALA A 73 -17.29 1.12 9.73
C ALA A 73 -18.22 0.65 8.61
N GLY A 74 -17.67 0.03 7.56
CA GLY A 74 -18.46 -0.55 6.47
C GLY A 74 -19.42 -1.63 6.95
N LEU A 75 -18.96 -2.57 7.80
CA LEU A 75 -19.81 -3.61 8.37
C LEU A 75 -20.92 -3.06 9.27
N ILE A 76 -20.59 -2.12 10.17
CA ILE A 76 -21.59 -1.46 11.02
C ILE A 76 -22.62 -0.75 10.15
N SER A 77 -22.16 0.00 9.16
CA SER A 77 -23.02 0.75 8.24
C SER A 77 -23.95 -0.17 7.44
N LEU A 78 -23.44 -1.34 6.99
CA LEU A 78 -24.28 -2.33 6.31
C LEU A 78 -25.35 -2.90 7.23
N VAL A 79 -25.02 -3.24 8.49
CA VAL A 79 -26.00 -3.78 9.45
C VAL A 79 -27.06 -2.73 9.77
N VAL A 80 -26.67 -1.50 10.07
CA VAL A 80 -27.59 -0.39 10.34
C VAL A 80 -28.48 -0.10 9.14
N GLY A 81 -27.91 -0.05 7.94
CA GLY A 81 -28.66 0.17 6.70
C GLY A 81 -29.66 -0.95 6.42
N PHE A 82 -29.31 -2.20 6.73
CA PHE A 82 -30.22 -3.35 6.56
C PHE A 82 -31.39 -3.29 7.54
N VAL A 83 -31.15 -2.92 8.80
CA VAL A 83 -32.22 -2.73 9.80
C VAL A 83 -33.13 -1.58 9.38
N ALA A 84 -32.58 -0.42 9.02
CA ALA A 84 -33.35 0.75 8.59
C ALA A 84 -34.20 0.48 7.34
N PHE A 85 -33.74 -0.39 6.43
CA PHE A 85 -34.51 -0.79 5.25
C PHE A 85 -35.75 -1.62 5.61
N GLY A 86 -35.71 -2.39 6.70
CA GLY A 86 -36.83 -3.21 7.17
C GLY A 86 -37.97 -2.40 7.81
N ASP A 87 -37.66 -1.24 8.37
CA ASP A 87 -38.61 -0.39 9.13
C ASP A 87 -39.41 0.58 8.22
N HIS A 88 -39.35 0.43 6.89
CA HIS A 88 -40.08 1.21 5.88
C HIS A 88 -39.82 2.74 5.82
N GLU A 89 -38.99 3.31 6.68
CA GLU A 89 -38.51 4.70 6.55
C GLU A 89 -37.27 4.78 5.64
N GLN A 90 -37.52 4.86 4.33
CA GLN A 90 -36.50 4.78 3.29
C GLN A 90 -35.40 5.86 3.39
N THR A 91 -35.69 7.02 4.00
CA THR A 91 -34.73 8.11 4.19
C THR A 91 -33.60 7.75 5.16
N ASP A 92 -33.87 6.85 6.12
CA ASP A 92 -32.91 6.46 7.15
C ASP A 92 -31.85 5.47 6.66
N ALA A 93 -32.11 4.78 5.54
CA ALA A 93 -31.17 3.85 4.92
C ALA A 93 -30.13 4.54 4.01
N ILE A 94 -30.34 5.81 3.61
CA ILE A 94 -29.48 6.51 2.65
C ILE A 94 -28.10 6.77 3.25
N VAL A 95 -28.05 7.38 4.44
CA VAL A 95 -26.80 7.72 5.14
C VAL A 95 -25.91 6.48 5.36
N PRO A 96 -26.40 5.37 5.95
CA PRO A 96 -25.59 4.16 6.10
C PRO A 96 -25.24 3.52 4.74
N GLY A 97 -26.09 3.65 3.73
CA GLY A 97 -25.74 3.24 2.36
C GLY A 97 -24.53 3.98 1.80
N VAL A 98 -24.52 5.32 1.93
CA VAL A 98 -23.41 6.17 1.46
C VAL A 98 -22.11 5.88 2.23
N ILE A 99 -22.18 5.72 3.55
CA ILE A 99 -21.00 5.38 4.37
C ILE A 99 -20.44 4.01 3.98
N ALA A 100 -21.28 3.00 3.75
CA ALA A 100 -20.84 1.68 3.30
C ALA A 100 -20.12 1.76 1.94
N LEU A 101 -20.69 2.49 0.98
CA LEU A 101 -20.07 2.71 -0.32
C LEU A 101 -18.73 3.46 -0.22
N ALA A 102 -18.65 4.48 0.64
CA ALA A 102 -17.41 5.21 0.89
C ALA A 102 -16.34 4.30 1.51
N CYS A 103 -16.71 3.42 2.44
CA CYS A 103 -15.79 2.45 3.05
C CYS A 103 -15.27 1.43 2.03
N ILE A 104 -16.15 0.92 1.16
CA ILE A 104 -15.76 0.01 0.07
C ILE A 104 -14.81 0.72 -0.89
N GLY A 105 -15.16 1.93 -1.33
CA GLY A 105 -14.32 2.74 -2.21
C GLY A 105 -12.96 3.06 -1.58
N GLY A 106 -12.92 3.44 -0.31
CA GLY A 106 -11.70 3.71 0.45
C GLY A 106 -10.83 2.46 0.61
N LEU A 107 -11.45 1.30 0.88
CA LEU A 107 -10.74 0.03 0.99
C LEU A 107 -10.12 -0.35 -0.36
N VAL A 108 -10.90 -0.32 -1.45
CA VAL A 108 -10.41 -0.60 -2.81
C VAL A 108 -9.29 0.37 -3.19
N ALA A 109 -9.47 1.67 -2.96
CA ALA A 109 -8.45 2.68 -3.21
C ALA A 109 -7.17 2.40 -2.42
N SER A 110 -7.28 1.96 -1.17
CA SER A 110 -6.10 1.61 -0.36
C SER A 110 -5.26 0.47 -0.94
N TYR A 111 -5.86 -0.41 -1.77
CA TYR A 111 -5.18 -1.53 -2.43
C TYR A 111 -4.73 -1.24 -3.86
N THR A 112 -5.27 -0.21 -4.51
CA THR A 112 -4.97 0.10 -5.92
C THR A 112 -4.18 1.39 -6.11
N TRP A 113 -4.24 2.31 -5.14
CA TRP A 113 -3.60 3.61 -5.26
C TRP A 113 -2.08 3.49 -5.20
N LYS A 114 -1.40 3.81 -6.30
CA LYS A 114 0.05 3.62 -6.47
C LYS A 114 0.89 4.29 -5.40
N TRP A 115 0.51 5.49 -4.96
CA TRP A 115 1.22 6.19 -3.87
C TRP A 115 1.20 5.44 -2.53
N VAL A 116 0.17 4.63 -2.27
CA VAL A 116 0.10 3.79 -1.06
C VAL A 116 0.85 2.48 -1.26
N THR A 117 0.67 1.87 -2.43
CA THR A 117 1.10 0.50 -2.69
C THR A 117 2.52 0.38 -3.21
N HIS A 118 3.08 1.38 -3.88
CA HIS A 118 4.40 1.33 -4.49
C HIS A 118 5.38 2.25 -3.79
N ALA A 119 6.62 1.81 -3.66
CA ALA A 119 7.69 2.61 -3.10
C ALA A 119 8.12 3.70 -4.10
N SER A 120 8.39 4.91 -3.61
CA SER A 120 9.11 5.90 -4.41
C SER A 120 10.55 5.43 -4.65
N PRO A 121 11.24 5.90 -5.70
CA PRO A 121 12.62 5.52 -5.98
C PRO A 121 13.55 5.71 -4.78
N GLU A 122 13.40 6.82 -4.06
CA GLU A 122 14.21 7.17 -2.90
C GLU A 122 13.94 6.19 -1.75
N ARG A 123 12.65 5.92 -1.49
CA ARG A 123 12.23 4.99 -0.44
C ARG A 123 12.66 3.55 -0.74
N ALA A 124 12.61 3.14 -2.00
CA ALA A 124 13.07 1.83 -2.43
C ALA A 124 14.58 1.66 -2.18
N LEU A 125 15.39 2.67 -2.49
CA LEU A 125 16.83 2.66 -2.22
C LEU A 125 17.14 2.68 -0.72
N GLU A 126 16.38 3.44 0.08
CA GLU A 126 16.53 3.47 1.54
C GLU A 126 16.28 2.07 2.14
N ILE A 127 15.18 1.42 1.78
CA ILE A 127 14.85 0.07 2.23
C ILE A 127 15.91 -0.93 1.75
N ALA A 128 16.36 -0.83 0.50
CA ALA A 128 17.38 -1.72 -0.05
C ALA A 128 18.73 -1.60 0.69
N ARG A 129 19.10 -0.39 1.12
CA ARG A 129 20.30 -0.17 1.96
C ARG A 129 20.12 -0.74 3.36
N GLU A 130 18.94 -0.55 3.96
CA GLU A 130 18.63 -1.06 5.30
C GLU A 130 18.74 -2.59 5.38
N VAL A 131 18.35 -3.29 4.31
CA VAL A 131 18.50 -4.76 4.23
C VAL A 131 19.91 -5.22 3.83
N GLY A 132 20.86 -4.30 3.63
CA GLY A 132 22.25 -4.62 3.32
C GLY A 132 22.47 -5.14 1.90
N MET A 133 21.68 -4.67 0.93
CA MET A 133 21.85 -5.03 -0.47
C MET A 133 23.23 -4.59 -1.00
N SER A 134 23.83 -5.40 -1.88
CA SER A 134 25.10 -5.08 -2.52
C SER A 134 24.98 -3.83 -3.41
N GLU A 135 26.11 -3.16 -3.65
CA GLU A 135 26.17 -2.00 -4.56
C GLU A 135 25.65 -2.35 -5.97
N GLU A 136 25.95 -3.55 -6.47
CA GLU A 136 25.43 -4.05 -7.74
C GLU A 136 23.89 -4.14 -7.75
N GLY A 137 23.29 -4.63 -6.65
CA GLY A 137 21.83 -4.69 -6.50
C GLY A 137 21.19 -3.31 -6.40
N LEU A 138 21.84 -2.37 -5.70
CA LEU A 138 21.40 -0.98 -5.62
C LEU A 138 21.46 -0.28 -6.98
N GLU A 139 22.52 -0.52 -7.77
CA GLU A 139 22.63 -0.02 -9.14
C GLU A 139 21.54 -0.59 -10.05
N GLN A 140 21.27 -1.89 -9.96
CA GLN A 140 20.19 -2.52 -10.71
C GLN A 140 18.83 -1.91 -10.35
N LEU A 141 18.56 -1.71 -9.06
CA LEU A 141 17.34 -1.05 -8.57
C LEU A 141 17.23 0.37 -9.11
N ARG A 142 18.34 1.14 -9.07
CA ARG A 142 18.40 2.48 -9.63
C ARG A 142 18.10 2.49 -11.12
N ARG A 143 18.65 1.55 -11.90
CA ARG A 143 18.36 1.42 -13.34
C ARG A 143 16.88 1.13 -13.59
N MET A 144 16.26 0.25 -12.80
CA MET A 144 14.82 -0.06 -12.92
C MET A 144 13.95 1.18 -12.70
N TYR A 145 14.27 2.02 -11.72
CA TYR A 145 13.55 3.27 -11.47
C TYR A 145 13.94 4.44 -12.40
N SER A 146 15.09 4.37 -13.09
CA SER A 146 15.58 5.45 -13.98
C SER A 146 15.03 5.37 -15.42
N GLY A 147 14.49 4.24 -15.86
CA GLY A 147 13.81 4.12 -17.15
C GLY A 147 12.35 4.59 -17.10
N PRO A 148 11.67 4.80 -18.24
CA PRO A 148 11.82 5.89 -19.21
C PRO A 148 11.24 7.24 -18.72
N VAL A 149 11.64 7.75 -17.55
CA VAL A 149 11.36 9.16 -17.17
C VAL A 149 12.46 10.09 -17.68
N ALA A 150 13.69 9.60 -17.85
CA ALA A 150 14.80 10.37 -18.40
C ALA A 150 14.63 10.75 -19.89
N ALA A 151 13.76 10.05 -20.64
CA ALA A 151 13.51 10.36 -22.04
C ALA A 151 12.56 11.56 -22.26
N THR A 152 11.83 12.01 -21.23
CA THR A 152 10.85 13.09 -21.37
C THR A 152 11.39 14.46 -20.95
N THR A 153 12.56 14.55 -20.31
CA THR A 153 13.09 15.82 -19.79
C THR A 153 14.30 16.37 -20.55
N VAL A 154 14.72 15.73 -21.64
CA VAL A 154 15.71 16.31 -22.57
C VAL A 154 15.20 16.18 -24.00
N ALA A 155 14.07 16.85 -24.29
CA ALA A 155 13.87 17.32 -25.64
C ALA A 155 15.01 18.30 -25.94
N ALA A 156 15.99 17.86 -26.73
CA ALA A 156 17.04 18.73 -27.23
C ALA A 156 16.38 19.98 -27.83
N PRO A 157 16.86 21.21 -27.54
CA PRO A 157 16.31 22.40 -28.17
C PRO A 157 16.43 22.23 -29.68
N ALA A 158 15.29 22.33 -30.38
CA ALA A 158 15.24 22.26 -31.84
C ALA A 158 16.28 23.23 -32.41
N GLN A 159 17.26 22.70 -33.16
CA GLN A 159 18.22 23.52 -33.88
C GLN A 159 17.43 24.38 -34.90
N PRO A 160 17.64 25.71 -34.94
CA PRO A 160 17.03 26.56 -35.95
C PRO A 160 17.42 26.06 -37.34
N TRP A 161 16.43 25.79 -38.19
CA TRP A 161 16.66 25.41 -39.58
C TRP A 161 17.37 26.55 -40.33
N THR A 162 18.53 26.29 -40.93
CA THR A 162 19.20 27.21 -41.85
C THR A 162 18.93 26.78 -43.30
N PRO A 163 18.36 27.65 -44.15
CA PRO A 163 18.19 27.35 -45.57
C PRO A 163 19.55 27.16 -46.26
N PRO A 164 19.65 26.28 -47.27
CA PRO A 164 20.82 26.22 -48.14
C PRO A 164 20.92 27.53 -48.95
N GLU A 165 22.12 28.12 -48.97
CA GLU A 165 22.42 29.30 -49.80
C GLU A 165 22.26 28.93 -51.28
N SER A 166 21.47 29.73 -52.00
CA SER A 166 21.17 29.59 -53.43
C SER A 166 22.32 30.08 -54.32
#